data_AF-A0A8T2SBD8-F1
#
_entry.id   AF-A0A8T2SBD8-F1
#
_cell.length_a   1.000
_cell.length_b   1.000
_cell.length_c   1.000
_cell.angle_alpha   90.00
_cell.angle_beta   90.00
_cell.angle_gamma   90.00
#
_symmetry.space_group_name_H-M   'P 1'
#
loop_
_entity.id
_entity.type
_entity.pdbx_description
1 polymer ?
#
loop_
_entity_poly.entity_id
_entity_poly.type
_entity_poly.pdbx_seq_one_letter_code
_entity_poly.pdbx_strand_id
1 'polypeptide(L)'
;MASDEHRAPDELEKEPSPDPQQEIPDKDLAPQLYASSVERVAADLATDEWWGKLISAGFKVGGANDRGSPAPPTIWVLEGLLYYLKEEEAMALLRRISSNCAPGTLVFADFMNEFSTHLSNELQTQFYFHSDWPEELLPTLGYARVRVSQMGDPDANFGLIHDSPLSLFHRLRQIPRYCKLAPDGSPCRRLFLVQFSVA
;
A
#
# COMPACT_ATOMS: atom_id res chain seq x y z
N MET A 1 29.59 75.16 16.96
CA MET A 1 29.09 74.92 15.59
C MET A 1 28.36 73.59 15.61
N ALA A 2 27.05 73.66 15.31
CA ALA A 2 26.08 72.61 14.99
C ALA A 2 26.24 71.23 15.65
N SER A 3 25.45 71.00 16.69
CA SER A 3 24.87 69.72 17.08
C SER A 3 23.77 69.34 16.08
N ASP A 4 23.90 68.17 15.43
CA ASP A 4 22.90 67.60 14.54
C ASP A 4 22.31 66.35 15.22
N GLU A 5 21.05 66.47 15.64
CA GLU A 5 20.28 65.45 16.34
C GLU A 5 19.62 64.48 15.35
N HIS A 6 19.81 63.18 15.61
CA HIS A 6 18.83 62.10 15.49
C HIS A 6 17.81 62.16 14.34
N ARG A 7 18.09 61.40 13.27
CA ARG A 7 17.06 60.88 12.35
C ARG A 7 16.81 59.39 12.67
N ALA A 8 15.61 59.09 13.14
CA ALA A 8 15.14 57.72 13.37
C ALA A 8 14.98 56.95 12.03
N PRO A 9 15.16 55.62 12.01
CA PRO A 9 14.87 54.80 10.84
C PRO A 9 13.36 54.57 10.67
N ASP A 10 12.96 54.46 9.41
CA ASP A 10 11.60 54.27 8.88
C ASP A 10 10.72 53.30 9.67
N GLU A 11 9.47 53.72 9.88
CA GLU A 11 8.37 52.88 10.31
C GLU A 11 8.12 51.77 9.27
N LEU A 12 8.34 50.52 9.68
CA LEU A 12 7.83 49.35 8.97
C LEU A 12 6.30 49.49 8.89
N GLU A 13 5.76 49.64 7.68
CA GLU A 13 4.34 49.45 7.41
C GLU A 13 3.95 48.04 7.89
N LYS A 14 3.17 47.97 8.97
CA LYS A 14 2.56 46.73 9.44
C LYS A 14 1.51 46.31 8.41
N GLU A 15 1.73 45.18 7.75
CA GLU A 15 0.65 44.50 7.03
C GLU A 15 -0.53 44.27 7.99
N PRO A 16 -1.77 44.56 7.56
CA PRO A 16 -2.94 44.35 8.41
C PRO A 16 -3.08 42.87 8.71
N SER A 17 -3.21 42.54 10.00
CA SER A 17 -3.48 41.18 10.45
C SER A 17 -4.78 40.67 9.84
N PRO A 18 -4.84 39.43 9.34
CA PRO A 18 -6.07 38.89 8.79
C PRO A 18 -7.14 38.78 9.88
N ASP A 19 -8.34 39.22 9.53
CA ASP A 19 -9.53 39.25 10.38
C ASP A 19 -9.89 37.81 10.83
N PRO A 20 -10.13 37.52 12.14
CA PRO A 20 -10.31 36.15 12.63
C PRO A 20 -11.60 35.45 12.18
N GLN A 21 -12.37 36.02 11.26
CA GLN A 21 -13.71 35.54 10.88
C GLN A 21 -13.97 35.46 9.38
N GLN A 22 -12.93 35.40 8.54
CA GLN A 22 -13.12 34.93 7.15
C GLN A 22 -13.29 33.41 7.14
N GLU A 23 -14.53 32.96 7.31
CA GLU A 23 -14.94 31.61 6.93
C GLU A 23 -14.64 31.40 5.44
N ILE A 24 -13.63 30.56 5.17
CA ILE A 24 -13.32 30.09 3.83
C ILE A 24 -14.54 29.29 3.35
N PRO A 25 -15.17 29.62 2.20
CA PRO A 25 -16.35 28.91 1.74
C PRO A 25 -16.05 27.43 1.55
N ASP A 26 -16.79 26.60 2.29
CA ASP A 26 -16.78 25.14 2.23
C ASP A 26 -17.35 24.66 0.90
N LYS A 27 -16.53 24.72 -0.18
CA LYS A 27 -17.00 24.39 -1.53
C LYS A 27 -16.24 23.30 -2.26
N ASP A 28 -15.20 22.72 -1.66
CA ASP A 28 -14.43 21.64 -2.30
C ASP A 28 -13.85 20.61 -1.29
N LEU A 29 -14.47 20.44 -0.11
CA LEU A 29 -14.12 19.33 0.77
C LEU A 29 -14.60 18.02 0.11
N ALA A 30 -13.65 17.29 -0.48
CA ALA A 30 -13.85 15.91 -0.90
C ALA A 30 -14.62 15.17 0.21
N PRO A 31 -15.65 14.36 -0.14
CA PRO A 31 -16.49 13.72 0.86
C PRO A 31 -15.60 12.99 1.86
N GLN A 32 -15.67 13.39 3.13
CA GLN A 32 -14.95 12.70 4.19
C GLN A 32 -15.52 11.28 4.32
N LEU A 33 -14.79 10.32 3.77
CA LEU A 33 -15.12 8.91 3.85
C LEU A 33 -14.71 8.39 5.23
N TYR A 34 -15.65 8.36 6.16
CA TYR A 34 -15.47 7.70 7.46
C TYR A 34 -16.00 6.28 7.41
N ALA A 35 -15.28 5.35 8.04
CA ALA A 35 -15.82 4.02 8.32
C ALA A 35 -17.01 4.17 9.27
N SER A 36 -18.10 3.44 9.00
CA SER A 36 -19.28 3.40 9.89
C SER A 36 -18.99 2.73 11.23
N SER A 37 -17.99 1.84 11.27
CA SER A 37 -17.52 1.15 12.47
C SER A 37 -16.09 0.64 12.30
N VAL A 38 -15.36 0.46 13.39
CA VAL A 38 -14.03 -0.17 13.41
C VAL A 38 -14.03 -1.29 14.44
N GLU A 39 -13.89 -2.53 13.96
CA GLU A 39 -13.71 -3.72 14.80
C GLU A 39 -12.23 -4.11 14.78
N ARG A 40 -11.62 -4.32 15.96
CA ARG A 40 -10.21 -4.69 16.08
C ARG A 40 -10.11 -6.13 16.54
N VAL A 41 -9.43 -6.96 15.75
CA VAL A 41 -9.22 -8.37 16.04
C VAL A 41 -7.76 -8.60 16.41
N ALA A 42 -7.51 -8.91 17.69
CA ALA A 42 -6.16 -9.27 18.14
C ALA A 42 -5.84 -10.71 17.72
N ALA A 43 -5.07 -10.85 16.65
CA ALA A 43 -4.69 -12.14 16.11
C ALA A 43 -3.30 -12.12 15.45
N ASP A 44 -2.65 -13.27 15.45
CA ASP A 44 -1.41 -13.50 14.72
C ASP A 44 -1.73 -14.13 13.36
N LEU A 45 -1.38 -13.40 12.28
CA LEU A 45 -1.63 -13.81 10.89
C LEU A 45 -0.69 -14.93 10.43
N ALA A 46 0.39 -15.23 11.16
CA ALA A 46 1.26 -16.38 10.90
C ALA A 46 0.67 -17.71 11.39
N THR A 47 -0.46 -17.69 12.10
CA THR A 47 -1.14 -18.88 12.63
C THR A 47 -2.46 -19.15 11.90
N ASP A 48 -3.13 -20.26 12.18
CA ASP A 48 -4.48 -20.51 11.64
C ASP A 48 -5.62 -19.89 12.49
N GLU A 49 -5.32 -19.40 13.70
CA GLU A 49 -6.35 -18.96 14.64
C GLU A 49 -7.05 -17.65 14.23
N TRP A 50 -6.36 -16.79 13.49
CA TRP A 50 -6.87 -15.45 13.15
C TRP A 50 -8.20 -15.51 12.39
N TRP A 51 -8.40 -16.53 11.55
CA TRP A 51 -9.63 -16.70 10.78
C TRP A 51 -10.82 -16.92 11.71
N GLY A 52 -10.66 -17.80 12.70
CA GLY A 52 -11.69 -18.06 13.70
C GLY A 52 -11.99 -16.83 14.58
N LYS A 53 -10.94 -16.07 14.95
CA LYS A 53 -11.09 -14.81 15.69
C LYS A 53 -11.83 -13.76 14.88
N LEU A 54 -11.54 -13.65 13.58
CA LEU A 54 -12.20 -12.74 12.66
C LEU A 54 -13.69 -13.07 12.47
N ILE A 55 -14.03 -14.35 12.31
CA ILE A 55 -15.44 -14.81 12.27
C ILE A 55 -16.15 -14.50 13.59
N SER A 56 -15.49 -14.76 14.73
CA SER A 56 -16.05 -14.50 16.05
C SER A 56 -16.31 -13.01 16.29
N ALA A 57 -15.51 -12.13 15.67
CA ALA A 57 -15.71 -10.68 15.64
C ALA A 57 -16.83 -10.22 14.67
N GLY A 58 -17.47 -11.16 13.96
CA GLY A 58 -18.66 -10.92 13.15
C GLY A 58 -18.45 -10.92 11.64
N PHE A 59 -17.23 -11.21 11.15
CA PHE A 59 -16.94 -11.28 9.72
C PHE A 59 -17.81 -12.33 9.02
N LYS A 60 -18.31 -11.98 7.82
CA LYS A 60 -19.20 -12.84 7.03
C LYS A 60 -18.40 -13.56 5.96
N VAL A 61 -18.46 -14.89 5.97
CA VAL A 61 -17.75 -15.77 5.02
C VAL A 61 -18.64 -16.15 3.83
N GLY A 62 -18.01 -16.37 2.67
CA GLY A 62 -18.65 -16.79 1.43
C GLY A 62 -19.42 -18.09 1.59
N GLY A 63 -20.74 -18.01 1.45
CA GLY A 63 -21.71 -19.09 1.67
C GLY A 63 -23.04 -18.51 2.13
N ALA A 64 -24.13 -19.29 2.03
CA ALA A 64 -25.41 -18.92 2.64
C ALA A 64 -25.21 -18.89 4.16
N ASN A 65 -25.23 -17.70 4.76
CA ASN A 65 -25.29 -17.57 6.21
C ASN A 65 -26.63 -18.11 6.75
N ASP A 66 -26.81 -18.16 8.08
CA ASP A 66 -28.01 -18.65 8.78
C ASP A 66 -29.35 -18.00 8.32
N ARG A 67 -29.32 -17.00 7.44
CA ARG A 67 -30.49 -16.32 6.86
C ARG A 67 -30.56 -16.41 5.33
N GLY A 68 -29.77 -17.28 4.69
CA GLY A 68 -29.82 -17.52 3.25
C GLY A 68 -29.28 -16.38 2.38
N SER A 69 -28.66 -15.35 2.96
CA SER A 69 -28.06 -14.25 2.21
C SER A 69 -26.58 -14.53 1.96
N PRO A 70 -26.06 -14.33 0.72
CA PRO A 70 -24.64 -14.47 0.46
C PRO A 70 -23.84 -13.42 1.24
N ALA A 71 -22.64 -13.77 1.68
CA ALA A 71 -21.73 -12.79 2.24
C ALA A 71 -21.37 -11.71 1.21
N PRO A 72 -21.24 -10.44 1.62
CA PRO A 72 -20.83 -9.38 0.73
C PRO A 72 -19.37 -9.57 0.27
N PRO A 73 -19.01 -9.15 -0.95
CA PRO A 73 -17.62 -9.01 -1.34
C PRO A 73 -16.85 -8.12 -0.35
N THR A 74 -15.64 -8.52 -0.02
CA THR A 74 -14.76 -7.80 0.92
C THR A 74 -13.60 -7.15 0.16
N ILE A 75 -13.05 -6.05 0.69
CA ILE A 75 -11.76 -5.52 0.27
C ILE A 75 -10.74 -5.86 1.34
N TRP A 76 -9.71 -6.60 0.98
CA TRP A 76 -8.56 -6.90 1.83
C TRP A 76 -7.38 -6.02 1.44
N VAL A 77 -6.67 -5.51 2.44
CA VAL A 77 -5.42 -4.76 2.26
C VAL A 77 -4.33 -5.46 3.08
N LEU A 78 -3.34 -6.02 2.40
CA LEU A 78 -2.20 -6.74 2.95
C LEU A 78 -0.92 -5.93 2.65
N GLU A 79 -0.86 -4.73 3.20
CA GLU A 79 0.26 -3.79 3.02
C GLU A 79 1.32 -4.05 4.10
N GLY A 80 2.61 -4.07 3.74
CA GLY A 80 3.66 -4.14 4.74
C GLY A 80 3.80 -5.51 5.41
N LEU A 81 3.25 -6.58 4.81
CA LEU A 81 2.97 -7.82 5.53
C LEU A 81 3.60 -9.07 4.91
N LEU A 82 3.26 -9.38 3.65
CA LEU A 82 3.45 -10.74 3.11
C LEU A 82 4.91 -11.20 3.17
N TYR A 83 5.87 -10.33 2.90
CA TYR A 83 7.31 -10.64 2.92
C TYR A 83 7.88 -10.91 4.32
N TYR A 84 7.14 -10.66 5.40
CA TYR A 84 7.53 -11.03 6.77
C TYR A 84 6.99 -12.40 7.21
N LEU A 85 6.05 -12.97 6.46
CA LEU A 85 5.54 -14.32 6.71
C LEU A 85 6.44 -15.33 6.00
N LYS A 86 6.62 -16.52 6.58
CA LYS A 86 7.24 -17.63 5.83
C LYS A 86 6.40 -17.98 4.63
N GLU A 87 7.00 -18.65 3.64
CA GLU A 87 6.32 -19.01 2.41
C GLU A 87 5.02 -19.78 2.68
N GLU A 88 5.03 -20.78 3.56
CA GLU A 88 3.84 -21.56 3.90
C GLU A 88 2.77 -20.70 4.59
N GLU A 89 3.18 -19.76 5.44
CA GLU A 89 2.30 -18.86 6.20
C GLU A 89 1.63 -17.85 5.26
N ALA A 90 2.39 -17.20 4.37
CA ALA A 90 1.88 -16.30 3.34
C ALA A 90 0.91 -17.01 2.39
N MET A 91 1.29 -18.20 1.92
CA MET A 91 0.46 -19.00 1.01
C MET A 91 -0.81 -19.51 1.69
N ALA A 92 -0.75 -19.90 2.96
CA ALA A 92 -1.92 -20.29 3.74
C ALA A 92 -2.88 -19.11 3.94
N LEU A 93 -2.37 -17.93 4.28
CA LEU A 93 -3.16 -16.70 4.40
C LEU A 93 -3.89 -16.38 3.09
N LEU A 94 -3.17 -16.36 1.97
CA LEU A 94 -3.73 -16.08 0.66
C LEU A 94 -4.77 -17.14 0.26
N ARG A 95 -4.52 -18.44 0.47
CA ARG A 95 -5.52 -19.50 0.20
C ARG A 95 -6.74 -19.38 1.10
N ARG A 96 -6.57 -18.96 2.36
CA ARG A 96 -7.68 -18.82 3.30
C ARG A 96 -8.67 -17.77 2.80
N ILE A 97 -8.17 -16.62 2.34
CA ILE A 97 -9.01 -15.55 1.79
C ILE A 97 -9.76 -16.06 0.54
N SER A 98 -9.06 -16.64 -0.44
CA SER A 98 -9.71 -17.10 -1.68
C SER A 98 -10.73 -18.21 -1.46
N SER A 99 -10.47 -19.12 -0.51
CA SER A 99 -11.34 -20.28 -0.28
C SER A 99 -12.59 -19.95 0.54
N ASN A 100 -12.63 -18.81 1.23
CA ASN A 100 -13.69 -18.50 2.19
C ASN A 100 -14.36 -17.14 1.97
N CYS A 101 -13.93 -16.33 1.01
CA CYS A 101 -14.58 -15.06 0.67
C CYS A 101 -15.47 -15.20 -0.57
N ALA A 102 -16.46 -14.31 -0.69
CA ALA A 102 -17.37 -14.32 -1.84
C ALA A 102 -16.64 -13.91 -3.14
N PRO A 103 -17.07 -14.41 -4.32
CA PRO A 103 -16.59 -13.94 -5.60
C PRO A 103 -16.70 -12.42 -5.74
N GLY A 104 -15.70 -11.80 -6.38
CA GLY A 104 -15.61 -10.33 -6.48
C GLY A 104 -14.98 -9.65 -5.25
N THR A 105 -14.65 -10.40 -4.20
CA THR A 105 -13.74 -9.92 -3.15
C THR A 105 -12.43 -9.46 -3.79
N LEU A 106 -11.98 -8.25 -3.44
CA LEU A 106 -10.73 -7.67 -3.93
C LEU A 106 -9.66 -7.77 -2.85
N VAL A 107 -8.42 -8.00 -3.28
CA VAL A 107 -7.25 -7.98 -2.43
C VAL A 107 -6.22 -7.04 -3.04
N PHE A 108 -5.69 -6.16 -2.20
CA PHE A 108 -4.55 -5.31 -2.49
C PHE A 108 -3.40 -5.76 -1.59
N ALA A 109 -2.23 -6.00 -2.17
CA ALA A 109 -1.05 -6.43 -1.41
C ALA A 109 0.22 -5.93 -2.07
N ASP A 110 1.28 -5.81 -1.28
CA ASP A 110 2.63 -5.54 -1.76
C ASP A 110 3.47 -6.83 -1.81
N PHE A 111 4.17 -7.05 -2.93
CA PHE A 111 5.07 -8.18 -3.13
C PHE A 111 6.49 -7.69 -3.39
N MET A 112 7.47 -8.31 -2.74
CA MET A 112 8.88 -8.13 -3.09
C MET A 112 9.28 -9.17 -4.14
N ASN A 113 10.20 -8.78 -5.03
CA ASN A 113 10.92 -9.74 -5.85
C ASN A 113 12.07 -10.39 -5.05
N GLU A 114 12.66 -11.47 -5.54
CA GLU A 114 13.71 -12.23 -4.84
C GLU A 114 14.85 -11.31 -4.37
N PHE A 115 15.35 -10.44 -5.25
CA PHE A 115 16.48 -9.56 -4.95
C PHE A 115 16.20 -8.49 -3.90
N SER A 116 14.93 -8.07 -3.74
CA SER A 116 14.53 -7.16 -2.67
C SER A 116 14.70 -7.80 -1.30
N THR A 117 14.60 -9.13 -1.18
CA THR A 117 14.80 -9.81 0.12
C THR A 117 16.23 -9.68 0.65
N HIS A 118 17.21 -9.43 -0.23
CA HIS A 118 18.60 -9.21 0.17
C HIS A 118 18.83 -7.88 0.90
N LEU A 119 17.83 -6.97 0.92
CA LEU A 119 17.84 -5.79 1.78
C LEU A 119 17.83 -6.15 3.27
N SER A 120 17.57 -7.42 3.62
CA SER A 120 17.56 -7.91 4.99
C SER A 120 18.81 -7.50 5.79
N ASN A 121 19.98 -7.61 5.18
CA ASN A 121 21.25 -7.23 5.79
C ASN A 121 21.37 -5.73 6.03
N GLU A 122 20.88 -4.92 5.09
CA GLU A 122 20.95 -3.44 5.15
C GLU A 122 19.95 -2.90 6.17
N LEU A 123 18.76 -3.49 6.23
CA LEU A 123 17.63 -3.05 7.04
C LEU A 123 17.54 -3.74 8.41
N GLN A 124 18.46 -4.66 8.71
CA GLN A 124 18.47 -5.45 9.96
C GLN A 124 17.12 -6.14 10.22
N THR A 125 16.49 -6.64 9.15
CA THR A 125 15.18 -7.31 9.20
C THR A 125 15.21 -8.55 8.32
N GLN A 126 14.32 -9.51 8.55
CA GLN A 126 14.27 -10.72 7.76
C GLN A 126 13.04 -10.69 6.85
N PHE A 127 13.30 -10.89 5.55
CA PHE A 127 12.27 -11.14 4.56
C PHE A 127 12.28 -12.64 4.25
N TYR A 128 11.12 -13.28 4.31
CA TYR A 128 10.97 -14.73 4.15
C TYR A 128 10.20 -15.12 2.90
N PHE A 129 9.32 -14.24 2.40
CA PHE A 129 8.49 -14.50 1.24
C PHE A 129 8.72 -13.46 0.15
N HIS A 130 8.71 -13.93 -1.10
CA HIS A 130 8.82 -13.10 -2.29
C HIS A 130 8.08 -13.74 -3.45
N SER A 131 7.79 -12.94 -4.48
CA SER A 131 7.34 -13.45 -5.76
C SER A 131 7.85 -12.54 -6.87
N ASP A 132 8.60 -13.11 -7.81
CA ASP A 132 9.02 -12.39 -9.00
C ASP A 132 7.85 -12.19 -10.00
N TRP A 133 6.83 -13.04 -9.90
CA TRP A 133 5.69 -13.13 -10.83
C TRP A 133 4.35 -13.34 -10.09
N PRO A 134 3.83 -12.32 -9.38
CA PRO A 134 2.53 -12.43 -8.69
C PRO A 134 1.38 -12.83 -9.63
N GLU A 135 1.43 -12.39 -10.89
CA GLU A 135 0.46 -12.74 -11.94
C GLU A 135 0.44 -14.22 -12.33
N GLU A 136 1.52 -14.95 -12.07
CA GLU A 136 1.58 -16.40 -12.28
C GLU A 136 1.27 -17.16 -10.99
N LEU A 137 1.72 -16.65 -9.85
CA LEU A 137 1.51 -17.25 -8.53
C LEU A 137 0.03 -17.24 -8.11
N LEU A 138 -0.60 -16.07 -8.14
CA LEU A 138 -1.93 -15.86 -7.55
C LEU A 138 -3.04 -16.70 -8.20
N PRO A 139 -3.06 -16.97 -9.52
CA PRO A 139 -4.01 -17.90 -10.12
C PRO A 139 -3.96 -19.31 -9.51
N THR A 140 -2.78 -19.79 -9.09
CA THR A 140 -2.64 -21.11 -8.43
C THR A 140 -3.26 -21.16 -7.04
N LEU A 141 -3.65 -20.01 -6.50
CA LEU A 141 -4.27 -19.85 -5.18
C LEU A 141 -5.78 -19.57 -5.25
N GLY A 142 -6.38 -19.61 -6.45
CA GLY A 142 -7.82 -19.36 -6.64
C GLY A 142 -8.17 -17.88 -6.86
N TYR A 143 -7.21 -17.08 -7.31
CA TYR A 143 -7.45 -15.69 -7.68
C TYR A 143 -7.53 -15.49 -9.19
N ALA A 144 -8.18 -14.42 -9.60
CA ALA A 144 -8.33 -13.97 -10.97
C ALA A 144 -8.05 -12.46 -11.08
N ARG A 145 -8.01 -11.96 -12.32
CA ARG A 145 -7.89 -10.52 -12.65
C ARG A 145 -6.70 -9.83 -11.96
N VAL A 146 -5.58 -10.52 -11.89
CA VAL A 146 -4.35 -10.01 -11.28
C VAL A 146 -3.82 -8.83 -12.09
N ARG A 147 -3.58 -7.71 -11.42
CA ARG A 147 -2.89 -6.54 -11.95
C ARG A 147 -1.69 -6.26 -11.07
N VAL A 148 -0.54 -6.09 -11.71
CA VAL A 148 0.73 -5.79 -11.06
C VAL A 148 1.21 -4.45 -11.59
N SER A 149 1.42 -3.53 -10.67
CA SER A 149 2.07 -2.23 -10.94
C SER A 149 3.33 -2.16 -10.07
N GLN A 150 4.22 -1.23 -10.37
CA GLN A 150 5.38 -0.94 -9.53
C GLN A 150 5.56 0.58 -9.39
N MET A 151 6.30 0.98 -8.37
CA MET A 151 6.59 2.40 -8.13
C MET A 151 7.10 3.08 -9.39
N GLY A 152 6.41 4.16 -9.78
CA GLY A 152 6.75 5.00 -10.92
C GLY A 152 6.04 4.61 -12.22
N ASP A 153 5.33 3.48 -12.28
CA ASP A 153 4.45 3.17 -13.41
C ASP A 153 3.37 4.25 -13.56
N PRO A 154 2.80 4.46 -14.76
CA PRO A 154 1.81 5.53 -14.96
C PRO A 154 0.62 5.50 -14.00
N ASP A 155 0.20 4.30 -13.57
CA ASP A 155 -0.89 4.06 -12.60
C ASP A 155 -0.41 4.03 -11.13
N ALA A 156 0.89 4.18 -10.88
CA ALA A 156 1.52 4.15 -9.57
C ALA A 156 2.62 5.23 -9.39
N ASN A 157 2.52 6.34 -10.13
CA ASN A 157 3.48 7.46 -10.08
C ASN A 157 2.94 8.65 -9.28
N PHE A 158 1.69 9.06 -9.57
CA PHE A 158 1.01 10.21 -8.94
C PHE A 158 1.81 11.52 -8.92
N GLY A 159 2.77 11.69 -9.84
CA GLY A 159 3.67 12.86 -9.91
C GLY A 159 4.79 12.85 -8.86
N LEU A 160 4.93 11.78 -8.07
CA LEU A 160 5.91 11.66 -7.00
C LEU A 160 7.28 11.15 -7.50
N ILE A 161 7.31 10.52 -8.67
CA ILE A 161 8.53 9.95 -9.25
C ILE A 161 8.79 10.64 -10.59
N HIS A 162 9.77 11.53 -10.61
CA HIS A 162 10.17 12.22 -11.83
C HIS A 162 10.83 11.28 -12.85
N ASP A 163 10.54 11.52 -14.13
CA ASP A 163 11.20 10.87 -15.27
C ASP A 163 12.60 11.44 -15.53
N SER A 164 13.44 11.41 -14.50
CA SER A 164 14.86 11.73 -14.59
C SER A 164 15.67 10.44 -14.77
N PRO A 165 16.73 10.44 -15.60
CA PRO A 165 17.63 9.28 -15.71
C PRO A 165 18.36 8.96 -14.41
N LEU A 166 18.38 9.88 -13.44
CA LEU A 166 18.93 9.65 -12.10
C LEU A 166 17.95 8.94 -11.16
N SER A 167 16.65 8.92 -11.47
CA SER A 167 15.64 8.25 -10.66
C SER A 167 15.82 6.73 -10.73
N LEU A 168 16.03 6.09 -9.57
CA LEU A 168 16.13 4.64 -9.46
C LEU A 168 14.91 3.95 -10.08
N PHE A 169 13.71 4.41 -9.74
CA PHE A 169 12.46 3.83 -10.22
C PHE A 169 12.29 4.02 -11.73
N HIS A 170 12.67 5.19 -12.27
CA HIS A 170 12.63 5.40 -13.72
C HIS A 170 13.55 4.41 -14.45
N ARG A 171 14.80 4.26 -14.00
CA ARG A 171 15.75 3.29 -14.59
C ARG A 171 15.22 1.86 -14.48
N LEU A 172 14.72 1.48 -13.31
CA LEU A 172 14.24 0.13 -13.03
C LEU A 172 13.03 -0.27 -13.89
N ARG A 173 12.13 0.66 -14.22
CA ARG A 173 11.01 0.41 -15.15
C ARG A 173 11.45 0.11 -16.57
N GLN A 174 12.59 0.62 -17.00
CA GLN A 174 13.14 0.34 -18.33
C GLN A 174 13.87 -1.01 -18.42
N ILE A 175 14.17 -1.62 -17.28
CA ILE A 175 14.83 -2.92 -17.21
C ILE A 175 13.75 -4.02 -17.20
N PRO A 176 13.82 -5.03 -18.08
CA PRO A 176 12.88 -6.15 -18.06
C PRO A 176 12.87 -6.87 -16.70
N ARG A 177 11.70 -7.36 -16.25
CA ARG A 177 11.55 -8.02 -14.94
C ARG A 177 12.40 -9.28 -14.76
N TYR A 178 12.69 -10.02 -15.84
CA TYR A 178 13.57 -11.18 -15.80
C TYR A 178 15.05 -10.82 -15.58
N CYS A 179 15.45 -9.56 -15.79
CA CYS A 179 16.80 -9.09 -15.52
C CYS A 179 16.97 -8.86 -14.02
N LYS A 180 17.74 -9.74 -13.38
CA LYS A 180 18.08 -9.70 -11.95
C LYS A 180 19.10 -8.59 -11.59
N LEU A 181 19.93 -8.21 -12.56
CA LEU A 181 20.93 -7.15 -12.44
C LEU A 181 20.71 -6.08 -13.51
N ALA A 182 20.99 -4.84 -13.15
CA ALA A 182 21.03 -3.70 -14.08
C ALA A 182 22.35 -3.67 -14.87
N PRO A 183 22.46 -2.86 -15.95
CA PRO A 183 23.69 -2.75 -16.73
C PRO A 183 24.93 -2.32 -15.94
N ASP A 184 24.74 -1.57 -14.84
CA ASP A 184 25.80 -1.15 -13.93
C ASP A 184 26.16 -2.22 -12.87
N GLY A 185 25.56 -3.42 -12.96
CA GLY A 185 25.75 -4.53 -12.04
C GLY A 185 24.94 -4.43 -10.74
N SER A 186 24.18 -3.35 -10.53
CA SER A 186 23.35 -3.20 -9.35
C SER A 186 22.14 -4.17 -9.37
N PRO A 187 21.66 -4.64 -8.20
CA PRO A 187 20.52 -5.55 -8.14
C PRO A 187 19.21 -4.84 -8.51
N CYS A 188 18.40 -5.48 -9.34
CA CYS A 188 17.06 -5.01 -9.70
C CYS A 188 16.06 -5.34 -8.58
N ARG A 189 16.01 -4.48 -7.55
CA ARG A 189 15.10 -4.61 -6.41
C ARG A 189 13.75 -3.98 -6.72
N ARG A 190 12.66 -4.75 -6.71
CA ARG A 190 11.30 -4.30 -7.00
C ARG A 190 10.38 -4.52 -5.81
N LEU A 191 9.47 -3.56 -5.64
CA LEU A 191 8.25 -3.70 -4.86
C LEU A 191 7.08 -3.60 -5.84
N PHE A 192 6.26 -4.63 -5.86
CA PHE A 192 5.07 -4.72 -6.69
C PHE A 192 3.85 -4.34 -5.87
N LEU A 193 3.00 -3.49 -6.45
CA LEU A 193 1.67 -3.15 -5.95
C LEU A 193 0.68 -4.02 -6.72
N VAL A 194 0.02 -4.95 -6.03
CA VAL A 194 -0.75 -5.99 -6.69
C VAL A 194 -2.22 -5.91 -6.28
N GLN A 195 -3.10 -5.84 -7.27
CA GLN A 195 -4.54 -5.95 -7.12
C GLN A 195 -5.01 -7.27 -7.74
N PHE A 196 -5.85 -8.03 -7.04
CA PHE A 196 -6.39 -9.29 -7.52
C PHE A 196 -7.76 -9.57 -6.90
N SER A 197 -8.54 -10.49 -7.50
CA SER A 197 -9.89 -10.81 -7.05
C SER A 197 -10.08 -12.29 -6.82
N VAL A 198 -10.88 -12.67 -5.82
CA VAL A 198 -11.34 -14.05 -5.65
C VAL A 198 -12.17 -14.45 -6.88
N ALA A 199 -11.84 -15.62 -7.45
CA ALA A 199 -12.45 -16.14 -8.67
C ALA A 199 -13.90 -16.61 -8.47
#